data_AF-A0A0M2SGD7-F1
#
_entry.id   AF-A0A0M2SGD7-F1
#
_cell.length_a   1.000
_cell.length_b   1.000
_cell.length_c   1.000
_cell.angle_alpha   90.00
_cell.angle_beta   90.00
_cell.angle_gamma   90.00
#
_symmetry.space_group_name_H-M   'P 1'
#
loop_
_entity.id
_entity.type
_entity.pdbx_description
1 polymer ?
#
loop_
_entity_poly.entity_id
_entity_poly.type
_entity_poly.pdbx_seq_one_letter_code
_entity_poly.pdbx_strand_id
1 'polypeptide(L)'
;MERKWGINLIRIATVFGLLGVFIGSQMAGEMDYAMRPIHTHILLVGWLSMFAWGVFYSVYTVSKPLLVHLHCAFGILGALVLTSGMYFYMLNPFGFNETFTIVYFIVGGSITLIAFALFVVVTFFVEKKK
;
A
#
# COMPACT_ATOMS: atom_id res chain seq x y z
N MET A 1 6.58 -7.43 -18.68
CA MET A 1 7.18 -6.91 -17.42
C MET A 1 6.12 -6.76 -16.35
N GLU A 2 5.02 -6.13 -16.73
CA GLU A 2 3.73 -5.97 -16.07
C GLU A 2 3.27 -7.26 -15.40
N ARG A 3 3.26 -8.41 -16.08
CA ARG A 3 2.91 -9.70 -15.43
C ARG A 3 3.81 -10.08 -14.25
N LYS A 4 5.12 -9.77 -14.29
CA LYS A 4 6.03 -10.00 -13.15
C LYS A 4 5.70 -9.06 -12.01
N TRP A 5 5.45 -7.78 -12.30
CA TRP A 5 4.97 -6.82 -11.32
C TRP A 5 3.61 -7.23 -10.74
N GLY A 6 2.70 -7.71 -11.57
CA GLY A 6 1.35 -8.14 -11.20
C GLY A 6 1.39 -9.21 -10.12
N ILE A 7 2.12 -10.30 -10.36
CA ILE A 7 2.25 -11.37 -9.37
C ILE A 7 3.00 -10.92 -8.10
N ASN A 8 4.00 -10.05 -8.23
CA ASN A 8 4.73 -9.54 -7.07
C ASN A 8 3.85 -8.65 -6.19
N LEU A 9 3.04 -7.76 -6.78
CA LEU A 9 2.07 -6.95 -6.07
C LEU A 9 1.03 -7.81 -5.37
N ILE A 10 0.50 -8.84 -6.04
CA ILE A 10 -0.46 -9.78 -5.44
C ILE A 10 0.17 -10.51 -4.25
N ARG A 11 1.41 -11.00 -4.37
CA ARG A 11 2.12 -11.66 -3.26
C ARG A 11 2.27 -10.74 -2.06
N ILE A 12 2.73 -9.51 -2.28
CA ILE A 12 2.89 -8.53 -1.19
C ILE A 12 1.52 -8.17 -0.60
N ALA A 13 0.51 -7.98 -1.44
CA ALA A 13 -0.86 -7.73 -0.99
C ALA A 13 -1.33 -8.84 -0.05
N THR A 14 -1.13 -10.12 -0.39
CA THR A 14 -1.55 -11.25 0.47
C THR A 14 -0.91 -11.24 1.85
N VAL A 15 0.32 -10.72 1.98
CA VAL A 15 0.96 -10.52 3.29
C VAL A 15 0.23 -9.43 4.08
N PHE A 16 -0.06 -8.28 3.45
CA PHE A 16 -0.88 -7.24 4.09
C PHE A 16 -2.29 -7.73 4.44
N GLY A 17 -2.90 -8.54 3.58
CA GLY A 17 -4.21 -9.14 3.82
C GLY A 17 -4.20 -10.02 5.07
N LEU A 18 -3.21 -10.90 5.19
CA LEU A 18 -3.02 -11.75 6.37
C LEU A 18 -2.84 -10.90 7.64
N LEU A 19 -1.95 -9.91 7.62
CA LEU A 19 -1.72 -9.01 8.75
C LEU A 19 -2.98 -8.21 9.12
N GLY A 20 -3.71 -7.72 8.13
CA GLY A 20 -4.93 -6.94 8.34
C GLY A 20 -6.03 -7.76 9.00
N VAL A 21 -6.26 -8.99 8.54
CA VAL A 21 -7.23 -9.92 9.14
C VAL A 21 -6.81 -10.29 10.57
N PHE A 22 -5.51 -10.50 10.80
CA PHE A 22 -4.98 -10.77 12.15
C PHE A 22 -5.26 -9.60 13.10
N ILE A 23 -4.92 -8.36 12.73
CA ILE A 23 -5.19 -7.17 13.55
C ILE A 23 -6.70 -7.00 13.79
N GLY A 24 -7.53 -7.25 12.77
CA GLY A 24 -8.99 -7.21 12.90
C GLY A 24 -9.52 -8.21 13.92
N SER A 25 -8.99 -9.42 13.90
CA SER A 25 -9.34 -10.49 14.84
C SER A 25 -8.92 -10.15 16.27
N GLN A 26 -7.72 -9.57 16.44
CA GLN A 26 -7.24 -9.12 17.74
C GLN A 26 -8.13 -8.02 18.33
N MET A 27 -8.44 -6.97 17.54
CA MET A 27 -9.34 -5.90 18.00
C MET A 27 -10.72 -6.42 18.40
N ALA A 28 -11.27 -7.37 17.65
CA ALA A 28 -12.55 -7.98 17.98
C ALA A 28 -12.50 -8.83 19.27
N GLY A 29 -11.39 -9.53 19.50
CA GLY A 29 -11.20 -10.35 20.70
C GLY A 29 -10.96 -9.54 21.97
N GLU A 30 -10.21 -8.43 21.87
CA GLU A 30 -9.87 -7.55 23.00
C GLU A 30 -10.94 -6.48 23.26
N MET A 31 -11.86 -6.27 22.32
CA MET A 31 -12.81 -5.15 22.31
C MET A 31 -12.13 -3.77 22.37
N ASP A 32 -10.85 -3.70 22.02
CA ASP A 32 -10.07 -2.48 21.87
C ASP A 32 -9.92 -2.13 20.38
N TYR A 33 -10.27 -0.89 20.05
CA TYR A 33 -10.28 -0.38 18.68
C TYR A 33 -9.21 0.70 18.44
N ALA A 34 -8.20 0.82 19.31
CA ALA A 34 -7.08 1.73 19.13
C ALA A 34 -6.37 1.53 17.77
N MET A 35 -6.27 0.28 17.30
CA MET A 35 -5.65 -0.06 16.00
C MET A 35 -6.59 0.06 14.80
N ARG A 36 -7.83 0.53 14.97
CA ARG A 36 -8.82 0.61 13.88
C ARG A 36 -8.30 1.41 12.66
N PRO A 37 -7.63 2.56 12.81
CA PRO A 37 -7.07 3.27 11.66
C PRO A 37 -6.02 2.43 10.91
N ILE A 38 -5.13 1.75 11.65
CA ILE A 38 -4.05 0.93 11.08
C ILE A 38 -4.64 -0.27 10.33
N HIS A 39 -5.60 -0.98 10.94
CA HIS A 39 -6.31 -2.09 10.33
C HIS A 39 -6.93 -1.72 8.97
N THR A 40 -7.68 -0.61 8.93
CA THR A 40 -8.34 -0.15 7.70
C THR A 40 -7.33 0.17 6.61
N HIS A 41 -6.21 0.83 6.92
CA HIS A 41 -5.22 1.19 5.91
C HIS A 41 -4.38 0.00 5.43
N ILE A 42 -4.07 -0.96 6.31
CA ILE A 42 -3.44 -2.22 5.91
C ILE A 42 -4.34 -2.97 4.92
N LEU A 43 -5.65 -3.07 5.20
CA LEU A 43 -6.56 -3.78 4.29
C LEU A 43 -6.90 -3.00 3.01
N LEU A 44 -7.05 -1.67 3.09
CA LEU A 44 -7.45 -0.84 1.95
C LEU A 44 -6.26 -0.54 1.01
N VAL A 45 -5.16 -0.04 1.57
CA VAL A 45 -3.98 0.38 0.78
C VAL A 45 -3.07 -0.83 0.53
N GLY A 46 -2.75 -1.57 1.60
CA GLY A 46 -1.81 -2.71 1.52
C GLY A 46 -2.40 -3.93 0.81
N TRP A 47 -3.64 -4.33 1.13
CA TRP A 47 -4.27 -5.48 0.49
C TRP A 47 -5.05 -5.10 -0.78
N LEU A 48 -6.16 -4.35 -0.65
CA LEU A 48 -7.11 -4.18 -1.75
C LEU A 48 -6.51 -3.42 -2.94
N SER A 49 -5.88 -2.28 -2.69
CA SER A 49 -5.31 -1.44 -3.75
C SER A 49 -4.16 -2.17 -4.47
N MET A 50 -3.21 -2.75 -3.72
CA MET A 50 -2.11 -3.50 -4.31
C MET A 50 -2.58 -4.74 -5.08
N PHE A 51 -3.58 -5.46 -4.56
CA PHE A 51 -4.18 -6.60 -5.27
C PHE A 51 -4.82 -6.15 -6.58
N ALA A 52 -5.61 -5.07 -6.56
CA ALA A 52 -6.25 -4.51 -7.75
C ALA A 52 -5.22 -4.05 -8.80
N TRP A 53 -4.15 -3.37 -8.38
CA TRP A 53 -3.04 -3.01 -9.27
C TRP A 53 -2.30 -4.23 -9.82
N GLY A 54 -2.14 -5.26 -9.00
CA GLY A 54 -1.53 -6.52 -9.42
C GLY A 54 -2.35 -7.23 -10.50
N VAL A 55 -3.67 -7.25 -10.36
CA VAL A 55 -4.60 -7.73 -11.39
C VAL A 55 -4.53 -6.84 -12.63
N PHE A 56 -4.56 -5.52 -12.47
CA PHE A 56 -4.47 -4.56 -13.57
C PHE A 56 -3.24 -4.82 -14.44
N TYR A 57 -2.04 -4.95 -13.86
CA TYR A 57 -0.82 -5.26 -14.59
C TYR A 57 -0.70 -6.69 -15.10
N SER A 58 -1.58 -7.59 -14.65
CA SER A 58 -1.68 -8.94 -15.21
C SER A 58 -2.52 -8.97 -16.49
N VAL A 59 -3.46 -8.03 -16.62
CA VAL A 59 -4.43 -7.94 -17.72
C VAL A 59 -4.00 -6.94 -18.80
N TYR A 60 -3.46 -5.78 -18.42
CA TYR A 60 -3.14 -4.69 -19.32
C TYR A 60 -1.63 -4.52 -19.54
N THR A 61 -1.26 -4.14 -20.76
CA THR A 61 0.09 -3.69 -21.11
C THR A 61 0.13 -2.17 -21.17
N VAL A 62 1.25 -1.59 -20.74
CA VAL A 62 1.41 -0.13 -20.63
C VAL A 62 2.59 0.28 -21.50
N SER A 63 2.35 1.22 -22.41
CA SER A 63 3.36 1.69 -23.37
C SER A 63 4.61 2.31 -22.73
N LYS A 64 4.50 2.79 -21.48
CA LYS A 64 5.58 3.43 -20.73
C LYS A 64 6.09 2.55 -19.56
N PRO A 65 7.14 1.75 -19.76
CA PRO A 65 7.62 0.81 -18.74
C PRO A 65 8.17 1.49 -17.48
N LEU A 66 8.87 2.61 -17.61
CA LEU A 66 9.39 3.36 -16.45
C LEU A 66 8.26 3.77 -15.49
N LEU A 67 7.11 4.16 -16.04
CA LEU A 67 5.96 4.58 -15.25
C LEU A 67 5.37 3.42 -14.45
N VAL A 68 5.37 2.20 -15.02
CA VAL A 68 4.97 0.98 -14.31
C VAL A 68 5.89 0.70 -13.13
N HIS A 69 7.21 0.76 -13.33
CA HIS A 69 8.18 0.55 -12.26
C HIS A 69 8.02 1.56 -11.13
N LEU A 70 7.90 2.85 -11.47
CA LEU A 70 7.70 3.91 -10.48
C LEU A 70 6.39 3.70 -9.71
N HIS A 71 5.28 3.47 -10.40
CA HIS A 71 4.00 3.24 -9.73
C HIS A 71 4.07 2.04 -8.77
N CYS A 72 4.59 0.90 -9.22
CA CYS A 72 4.68 -0.29 -8.36
C CYS A 72 5.59 -0.06 -7.16
N ALA A 73 6.75 0.59 -7.35
CA ALA A 73 7.68 0.89 -6.26
C ALA A 73 7.06 1.85 -5.23
N PHE A 74 6.44 2.94 -5.69
CA PHE A 74 5.75 3.89 -4.81
C PHE A 74 4.53 3.25 -4.12
N GLY A 75 3.81 2.36 -4.80
CA GLY A 75 2.69 1.62 -4.19
C GLY A 75 3.14 0.72 -3.03
N ILE A 76 4.22 -0.05 -3.23
CA ILE A 76 4.79 -0.92 -2.19
C ILE A 76 5.35 -0.08 -1.04
N LEU A 77 6.17 0.93 -1.34
CA LEU A 77 6.76 1.80 -0.32
C LEU A 77 5.70 2.60 0.44
N GLY A 78 4.69 3.11 -0.26
CA GLY A 78 3.59 3.85 0.33
C GLY A 78 2.81 2.99 1.31
N ALA A 79 2.40 1.78 0.90
CA ALA A 79 1.70 0.85 1.78
C ALA A 79 2.53 0.50 3.03
N LEU A 80 3.82 0.19 2.87
CA LEU A 80 4.70 -0.15 3.98
C LEU A 80 4.89 1.04 4.94
N VAL A 81 5.36 2.19 4.43
CA VAL A 81 5.73 3.36 5.25
C VAL A 81 4.50 4.02 5.88
N LEU A 82 3.36 4.07 5.18
CA LEU A 82 2.12 4.60 5.75
C LEU A 82 1.66 3.75 6.94
N THR A 83 1.58 2.43 6.76
CA THR A 83 1.01 1.54 7.79
C THR A 83 1.94 1.40 8.99
N SER A 84 3.25 1.25 8.79
CA SER A 84 4.22 1.29 9.89
C SER A 84 4.30 2.68 10.53
N GLY A 85 4.12 3.74 9.75
CA GLY A 85 4.16 5.11 10.26
C GLY A 85 2.97 5.46 11.14
N MET A 86 1.77 4.99 10.77
CA MET A 86 0.60 5.05 11.65
C MET A 86 0.85 4.28 12.96
N TYR A 87 1.47 3.10 12.88
CA TYR A 87 1.80 2.31 14.07
C TYR A 87 2.77 3.06 15.01
N PHE A 88 3.84 3.65 14.47
CA PHE A 88 4.78 4.43 15.28
C PHE A 88 4.19 5.73 15.81
N TYR A 89 3.34 6.40 15.04
CA TYR A 89 2.72 7.65 15.46
C TYR A 89 1.63 7.45 16.51
N MET A 90 0.80 6.40 16.37
CA MET A 90 -0.35 6.18 17.26
C MET A 90 -0.01 5.41 18.52
N LEU A 91 0.85 4.39 18.42
CA LEU A 91 1.18 3.51 19.55
C LEU A 91 2.58 3.72 20.10
N ASN A 92 3.50 4.26 19.27
CA ASN A 92 4.89 4.54 19.60
C ASN A 92 5.57 3.50 20.54
N PRO A 93 5.50 2.20 20.22
CA PRO A 93 5.90 1.13 21.15
C PRO A 93 7.39 1.14 21.50
N PHE A 94 8.20 1.83 20.69
CA PHE A 94 9.65 1.95 20.86
C PHE A 94 10.08 3.27 21.51
N GLY A 95 9.12 4.15 21.87
CA GLY A 95 9.42 5.45 22.48
C GLY A 95 10.25 6.37 21.57
N PHE A 96 10.01 6.34 20.26
CA PHE A 96 10.66 7.25 19.32
C PHE A 96 10.26 8.70 19.60
N ASN A 97 11.12 9.64 19.19
CA ASN A 97 10.80 11.05 19.34
C ASN A 97 9.60 11.45 18.46
N GLU A 98 8.84 12.43 18.93
CA GLU A 98 7.60 12.86 18.28
C GLU A 98 7.84 13.32 16.84
N THR A 99 8.88 14.14 16.62
CA THR A 99 9.25 14.65 15.30
C THR A 99 9.44 13.54 14.27
N PHE A 100 10.14 12.46 14.63
CA PHE A 100 10.37 11.31 13.76
C PHE A 100 9.07 10.61 13.42
N THR A 101 8.24 10.31 14.42
CA THR A 101 6.98 9.59 14.19
C THR A 101 6.04 10.37 13.27
N ILE A 102 5.92 11.69 13.46
CA ILE A 102 5.13 12.59 12.62
C ILE A 102 5.68 12.63 11.19
N VAL A 103 6.97 12.90 11.04
CA VAL A 103 7.60 13.04 9.71
C VAL A 103 7.50 11.72 8.94
N TYR A 104 7.79 10.59 9.59
CA TYR A 104 7.73 9.28 8.96
C TYR A 104 6.30 8.95 8.50
N PHE A 105 5.29 9.23 9.32
CA PHE A 105 3.88 9.07 8.94
C PHE A 105 3.48 9.96 7.74
N ILE A 106 3.83 11.25 7.75
CA ILE A 106 3.53 12.20 6.65
C ILE A 106 4.22 11.77 5.35
N VAL A 107 5.47 11.32 5.43
CA VAL A 107 6.21 10.80 4.27
C VAL A 107 5.51 9.58 3.69
N GLY A 108 5.06 8.64 4.54
CA GLY A 108 4.28 7.47 4.11
C GLY A 108 2.98 7.85 3.39
N GLY A 109 2.23 8.81 3.95
CA GLY A 109 1.03 9.36 3.32
C GLY A 109 1.32 9.99 1.96
N SER A 110 2.39 10.77 1.87
CA SER A 110 2.79 11.47 0.64
C SER A 110 3.24 10.50 -0.46
N ILE A 111 4.02 9.47 -0.12
CA ILE A 111 4.42 8.41 -1.07
C ILE A 111 3.18 7.68 -1.60
N THR A 112 2.21 7.37 -0.73
CA THR A 112 0.94 6.74 -1.12
C THR A 112 0.14 7.62 -2.07
N LEU A 113 0.05 8.93 -1.79
CA LEU A 113 -0.60 9.89 -2.69
C LEU A 113 0.06 9.91 -4.07
N ILE A 114 1.39 9.94 -4.11
CA ILE A 114 2.15 9.88 -5.37
C ILE A 114 1.88 8.56 -6.10
N ALA A 115 1.78 7.43 -5.40
CA ALA A 115 1.42 6.15 -6.02
C ALA A 115 0.07 6.23 -6.74
N PHE A 116 -0.97 6.76 -6.08
CA PHE A 116 -2.28 6.95 -6.72
C PHE A 116 -2.22 7.93 -7.90
N ALA A 117 -1.48 9.03 -7.78
CA ALA A 117 -1.30 9.97 -8.89
C ALA A 117 -0.61 9.31 -10.08
N LEU A 118 0.44 8.52 -9.84
CA LEU A 118 1.11 7.73 -10.87
C LEU A 118 0.14 6.72 -11.50
N PHE A 119 -0.71 6.06 -10.70
CA PHE A 119 -1.69 5.12 -11.24
C PHE A 119 -2.69 5.80 -12.18
N VAL A 120 -3.19 6.98 -11.82
CA VAL A 120 -4.04 7.79 -12.70
C VAL A 120 -3.32 8.00 -14.03
N VAL A 121 -2.06 8.45 -14.02
CA VAL A 121 -1.28 8.64 -15.26
C VAL A 121 -1.10 7.33 -16.03
N VAL A 122 -0.79 6.22 -15.36
CA VAL A 122 -0.62 4.89 -15.97
C VAL A 122 -1.85 4.48 -16.77
N THR A 123 -3.06 4.73 -16.26
CA THR A 123 -4.30 4.31 -16.93
C THR A 123 -4.48 4.93 -18.32
N PHE A 124 -3.92 6.11 -18.57
CA PHE A 124 -3.96 6.77 -19.89
C PHE A 124 -2.94 6.22 -20.89
N PHE A 125 -1.94 5.46 -20.43
CA PHE A 125 -0.88 4.89 -21.28
C PHE A 125 -1.07 3.38 -21.56
N VAL A 126 -2.24 2.84 -21.22
CA VAL A 126 -2.62 1.46 -21.56
C VAL A 126 -2.70 1.30 -23.08
N GLU A 127 -2.07 0.25 -23.60
CA GLU A 127 -2.11 -0.04 -25.02
C GLU A 127 -3.50 -0.50 -25.43
N LYS A 128 -4.05 0.10 -26.48
CA LYS A 128 -5.29 -0.39 -27.09
C LYS A 128 -4.97 -1.73 -27.76
N LYS A 129 -5.70 -2.79 -27.42
CA LYS A 129 -5.70 -4.03 -28.22
C LYS A 129 -6.02 -3.64 -29.66
N LYS A 130 -5.11 -3.98 -30.58
CA LYS A 130 -5.39 -3.98 -32.02
C LYS A 130 -6.41 -5.08 -32.34
#